data_AF-A0A6F7WCG1-F1
#
_entry.id   AF-A0A6F7WCG1-F1
#
_cell.length_a   1.000
_cell.length_b   1.000
_cell.length_c   1.000
_cell.angle_alpha   90.00
_cell.angle_beta   90.00
_cell.angle_gamma   90.00
#
_symmetry.space_group_name_H-M   'P 1'
#
loop_
_entity.id
_entity.type
_entity.pdbx_description
1 polymer ?
#
loop_
_entity_poly.entity_id
_entity_poly.type
_entity_poly.pdbx_seq_one_letter_code
_entity_poly.pdbx_strand_id
1 'polypeptide(L)'
;MTAATEVDTLPHPDALRCYPTPPAAPEWTRRLADLLRDGLASADRAGYGAWDETAARMVDAQAPGLEARVRELAAIPSSGPGWPARLLEECALAHLLNQGFLHLDRLPEKLAATTRTRVGLTTPVSELLATGEPIRDRWLVLGRQDGTDGRL
;
A
#
# COMPACT_ATOMS: atom_id res chain seq x y z
N MET A 1 -18.71 7.79 52.52
CA MET A 1 -19.64 6.84 51.88
C MET A 1 -20.06 7.39 50.52
N THR A 2 -19.74 6.84 49.36
CA THR A 2 -18.65 6.01 48.83
C THR A 2 -19.01 5.83 47.36
N ALA A 3 -18.04 6.08 46.47
CA ALA A 3 -17.90 5.63 45.09
C ALA A 3 -19.07 5.86 44.10
N ALA A 4 -18.88 6.80 43.18
CA ALA A 4 -19.54 6.81 41.88
C ALA A 4 -18.49 6.51 40.80
N THR A 5 -18.57 5.30 40.28
CA THR A 5 -18.28 4.86 38.90
C THR A 5 -16.97 5.35 38.28
N GLU A 6 -15.90 4.62 38.59
CA GLU A 6 -14.70 4.51 37.79
C GLU A 6 -15.07 3.77 36.49
N VAL A 7 -15.26 4.50 35.38
CA VAL A 7 -15.36 3.92 34.04
C VAL A 7 -13.94 3.67 33.57
N ASP A 8 -13.37 2.57 34.06
CA ASP A 8 -12.15 1.97 33.55
C ASP A 8 -12.39 1.55 32.10
N THR A 9 -12.03 2.45 31.17
CA THR A 9 -12.03 2.14 29.74
C THR A 9 -10.71 1.45 29.45
N LEU A 10 -10.62 0.17 29.84
CA LEU A 10 -9.55 -0.70 29.36
C LEU A 10 -9.63 -0.76 27.83
N PRO A 11 -8.52 -0.56 27.10
CA PRO A 11 -8.51 -0.83 25.67
C PRO A 11 -8.80 -2.31 25.44
N HIS A 12 -9.79 -2.60 24.58
CA HIS A 12 -10.23 -3.95 24.24
C HIS A 12 -9.04 -4.80 23.77
N PRO A 13 -8.72 -5.95 24.42
CA PRO A 13 -7.48 -6.68 24.15
C PRO A 13 -7.45 -7.55 22.88
N ASP A 14 -8.31 -7.31 21.87
CA ASP A 14 -8.47 -8.23 20.72
C ASP A 14 -8.31 -7.64 19.31
N ALA A 15 -7.93 -6.37 19.12
CA ALA A 15 -7.94 -5.76 17.77
C ALA A 15 -6.59 -5.75 17.00
N LEU A 16 -5.49 -6.19 17.60
CA LEU A 16 -4.14 -6.10 16.99
C LEU A 16 -3.47 -7.47 16.75
N ARG A 17 -4.21 -8.57 16.80
CA ARG A 17 -3.62 -9.92 16.73
C ARG A 17 -4.05 -10.71 15.50
N CYS A 18 -3.68 -10.20 14.33
CA CYS A 18 -3.20 -10.90 13.13
C CYS A 18 -2.54 -9.79 12.30
N TYR A 19 -1.30 -9.91 11.82
CA TYR A 19 -0.87 -10.95 10.91
C TYR A 19 0.57 -11.38 11.20
N PRO A 20 0.91 -12.69 11.22
CA PRO A 20 2.22 -13.09 10.75
C PRO A 20 2.31 -12.62 9.29
N THR A 21 3.09 -11.59 8.98
CA THR A 21 3.27 -11.11 7.60
C THR A 21 3.64 -12.28 6.69
N PRO A 22 2.78 -12.67 5.72
CA PRO A 22 3.14 -13.65 4.71
C PRO A 22 4.23 -13.07 3.78
N PRO A 23 4.99 -13.93 3.08
CA PRO A 23 6.33 -13.67 2.53
C PRO A 23 6.42 -12.69 1.34
N ALA A 24 5.49 -11.75 1.16
CA ALA A 24 5.45 -10.91 -0.04
C ALA A 24 6.64 -9.95 -0.17
N ALA A 25 7.12 -9.45 0.97
CA ALA A 25 8.23 -8.50 1.03
C ALA A 25 9.54 -8.96 0.38
N PRO A 26 10.05 -10.18 0.64
CA PRO A 26 11.28 -10.65 0.02
C PRO A 26 11.15 -10.89 -1.49
N GLU A 27 10.01 -11.33 -2.02
CA GLU A 27 9.94 -11.59 -3.47
C GLU A 27 9.91 -10.30 -4.30
N TRP A 28 9.18 -9.27 -3.85
CA TRP A 28 9.23 -7.94 -4.46
C TRP A 28 10.66 -7.39 -4.45
N THR A 29 11.33 -7.47 -3.30
CA THR A 29 12.69 -6.94 -3.14
C THR A 29 13.68 -7.70 -4.01
N ARG A 30 13.55 -9.03 -4.09
CA ARG A 30 14.36 -9.87 -4.97
C ARG A 30 14.14 -9.51 -6.43
N ARG A 31 12.88 -9.41 -6.87
CA ARG A 31 12.54 -9.03 -8.24
C ARG A 31 13.09 -7.66 -8.60
N LEU A 32 12.97 -6.69 -7.70
CA LEU A 32 13.52 -5.35 -7.89
C LEU A 32 15.05 -5.40 -8.02
N ALA A 33 15.73 -6.20 -7.19
CA ALA A 33 17.17 -6.40 -7.31
C ALA A 33 17.56 -7.07 -8.62
N ASP A 34 16.79 -8.05 -9.09
CA ASP A 34 17.01 -8.74 -10.36
C ASP A 34 16.79 -7.77 -11.54
N LEU A 35 15.71 -6.98 -11.52
CA LEU A 35 15.46 -5.92 -12.51
C LEU A 35 16.59 -4.89 -12.57
N LEU A 36 17.09 -4.43 -11.42
CA LEU A 36 18.18 -3.47 -11.36
C LEU A 36 19.51 -4.08 -11.85
N ARG A 37 19.72 -5.38 -11.62
CA ARG A 37 20.90 -6.10 -12.09
C ARG A 37 20.87 -6.32 -13.61
N ASP A 38 19.72 -6.69 -14.15
CA ASP A 38 19.51 -6.93 -15.59
C ASP A 38 19.38 -5.61 -16.38
N GLY A 39 19.17 -4.50 -15.65
CA GLY A 39 19.00 -3.16 -16.18
C GLY A 39 17.56 -2.88 -16.59
N LEU A 40 17.10 -1.63 -16.40
CA LEU A 40 15.70 -1.24 -16.64
C LEU A 40 15.23 -1.52 -18.07
N ALA A 41 16.13 -1.44 -19.06
CA ALA A 41 15.82 -1.76 -20.47
C ALA A 41 15.37 -3.21 -20.70
N SER A 42 15.67 -4.13 -19.78
CA SER A 42 15.20 -5.51 -19.84
C SER A 42 13.72 -5.66 -19.47
N ALA A 43 13.11 -4.68 -18.78
CA ALA A 43 11.72 -4.72 -18.34
C ALA A 43 10.72 -4.81 -19.49
N ASP A 44 11.04 -4.22 -20.65
CA ASP A 44 10.21 -4.31 -21.86
C ASP A 44 10.13 -5.75 -22.42
N ARG A 45 11.11 -6.60 -22.06
CA ARG A 45 11.13 -8.03 -22.41
C ARG A 45 10.57 -8.93 -21.33
N ALA A 46 10.46 -8.44 -20.10
CA ALA A 46 9.89 -9.15 -18.97
C ALA A 46 8.36 -9.10 -19.10
N GLY A 47 7.78 -10.11 -19.76
CA GLY A 47 6.33 -10.18 -20.00
C GLY A 47 5.46 -10.04 -18.74
N TYR A 48 4.21 -9.65 -18.94
CA TYR A 48 3.21 -9.36 -17.90
C TYR A 48 3.12 -10.42 -16.79
N GLY A 49 3.25 -11.70 -17.12
CA GLY A 49 3.07 -12.80 -16.15
C GLY A 49 4.03 -12.75 -14.95
N ALA A 50 5.24 -12.23 -15.13
CA ALA A 50 6.18 -12.11 -14.04
C ALA A 50 5.72 -11.03 -13.02
N TRP A 51 5.07 -9.96 -13.49
CA TRP A 51 4.47 -8.93 -12.64
C TRP A 51 3.19 -9.44 -11.98
N ASP A 52 2.40 -10.25 -12.68
CA ASP A 52 1.16 -10.85 -12.15
C ASP A 52 1.42 -11.76 -10.95
N GLU A 53 2.46 -12.61 -11.01
CA GLU A 53 2.86 -13.45 -9.88
C GLU A 53 3.23 -12.61 -8.65
N THR A 54 3.96 -11.51 -8.86
CA THR A 54 4.36 -10.60 -7.78
C THR A 54 3.15 -9.85 -7.21
N ALA A 55 2.24 -9.42 -8.08
CA ALA A 55 0.99 -8.75 -7.72
C ALA A 55 0.08 -9.68 -6.88
N ALA A 56 -0.08 -10.94 -7.29
CA ALA A 56 -0.87 -11.93 -6.56
C ALA A 56 -0.34 -12.14 -5.13
N ARG A 57 0.98 -12.14 -4.94
CA ARG A 57 1.60 -12.24 -3.61
C ARG A 57 1.33 -11.03 -2.72
N MET A 58 1.20 -9.83 -3.29
CA MET A 58 0.78 -8.66 -2.52
C MET A 58 -0.64 -8.81 -1.96
N VAL A 59 -1.54 -9.49 -2.67
CA VAL A 59 -2.89 -9.85 -2.16
C VAL A 59 -2.78 -10.85 -1.03
N ASP A 60 -1.96 -11.89 -1.18
CA ASP A 60 -1.70 -12.88 -0.12
C ASP A 60 -1.19 -12.20 1.16
N ALA A 61 -0.39 -11.13 1.03
CA ALA A 61 0.12 -10.33 2.15
C ALA A 61 -0.81 -9.19 2.60
N GLN A 62 -2.06 -9.16 2.15
CA GLN A 62 -3.07 -8.15 2.54
C GLN A 62 -2.67 -6.70 2.19
N ALA A 63 -1.96 -6.51 1.08
CA ALA A 63 -1.54 -5.21 0.57
C ALA A 63 -2.11 -4.94 -0.85
N PRO A 64 -3.45 -4.84 -1.01
CA PRO A 64 -4.07 -4.63 -2.32
C PRO A 64 -3.64 -3.32 -3.01
N GLY A 65 -3.25 -2.29 -2.25
CA GLY A 65 -2.68 -1.07 -2.83
C GLY A 65 -1.29 -1.28 -3.44
N LEU A 66 -0.48 -2.20 -2.89
CA LEU A 66 0.80 -2.60 -3.48
C LEU A 66 0.58 -3.49 -4.71
N GLU A 67 -0.41 -4.37 -4.68
CA GLU A 67 -0.82 -5.20 -5.83
C GLU A 67 -1.13 -4.33 -7.05
N ALA A 68 -1.99 -3.32 -6.89
CA ALA A 68 -2.39 -2.43 -7.98
C ALA A 68 -1.19 -1.69 -8.57
N ARG A 69 -0.29 -1.20 -7.71
CA ARG A 69 0.97 -0.55 -8.13
C ARG A 69 1.87 -1.51 -8.90
N VAL A 70 2.04 -2.75 -8.43
CA VAL A 70 2.85 -3.76 -9.13
C VAL A 70 2.28 -4.09 -10.51
N ARG A 71 0.95 -4.13 -10.65
CA ARG A 71 0.30 -4.30 -11.96
C ARG A 71 0.56 -3.11 -12.90
N GLU A 72 0.54 -1.89 -12.38
CA GLU A 72 0.85 -0.69 -13.18
C GLU A 72 2.28 -0.71 -13.73
N LEU A 73 3.25 -1.26 -12.99
CA LEU A 73 4.64 -1.39 -13.45
C LEU A 73 4.75 -2.15 -14.78
N ALA A 74 3.90 -3.15 -15.00
CA ALA A 74 3.91 -3.94 -16.22
C ALA A 74 3.52 -3.12 -17.48
N ALA A 75 2.72 -2.07 -17.30
CA ALA A 75 2.28 -1.20 -18.39
C ALA A 75 3.31 -0.11 -18.73
N ILE A 76 4.20 0.24 -17.80
CA ILE A 76 5.11 1.39 -17.94
C ILE A 76 6.04 1.28 -19.16
N PRO A 77 6.68 0.14 -19.49
CA PRO A 77 7.54 0.04 -20.67
C PRO A 77 6.84 0.45 -21.98
N SER A 78 5.52 0.23 -22.06
CA SER A 78 4.68 0.59 -23.20
C SER A 78 4.16 2.04 -23.20
N SER A 79 4.49 2.84 -22.17
CA SER A 79 4.01 4.23 -21.99
C SER A 79 4.69 5.29 -22.86
N GLY A 80 5.64 4.90 -23.71
CA GLY A 80 6.35 5.79 -24.61
C GLY A 80 7.66 6.38 -24.04
N PRO A 81 8.20 7.47 -24.62
CA PRO A 81 9.50 8.01 -24.25
C PRO A 81 9.61 8.35 -22.76
N GLY A 82 10.78 8.09 -22.16
CA GLY A 82 11.03 8.35 -20.74
C GLY A 82 10.52 7.27 -19.78
N TRP A 83 9.97 6.17 -20.29
CA TRP A 83 9.49 5.06 -19.47
C TRP A 83 10.52 4.48 -18.47
N PRO A 84 11.85 4.43 -18.73
CA PRO A 84 12.77 3.86 -17.74
C PRO A 84 12.81 4.67 -16.45
N ALA A 85 12.73 6.00 -16.54
CA ALA A 85 12.68 6.88 -15.38
C ALA A 85 11.37 6.69 -14.60
N ARG A 86 10.23 6.66 -15.30
CA ARG A 86 8.92 6.40 -14.68
C ARG A 86 8.87 5.02 -14.00
N LEU A 87 9.44 4.00 -14.63
CA LEU A 87 9.50 2.66 -14.05
C LEU A 87 10.31 2.67 -12.75
N LEU A 88 11.47 3.35 -12.75
CA LEU A 88 12.29 3.48 -11.55
C LEU A 88 11.57 4.23 -10.43
N GLU A 89 10.88 5.33 -10.76
CA GLU A 89 10.08 6.11 -9.80
C GLU A 89 9.00 5.26 -9.14
N GLU A 90 8.22 4.53 -9.94
CA GLU A 90 7.16 3.65 -9.42
C GLU A 90 7.74 2.45 -8.66
N CYS A 91 8.86 1.87 -9.11
CA CYS A 91 9.58 0.85 -8.35
C CYS A 91 10.07 1.37 -6.99
N ALA A 92 10.61 2.59 -6.95
CA ALA A 92 11.09 3.21 -5.71
C ALA A 92 9.92 3.46 -4.74
N LEU A 93 8.80 3.95 -5.24
CA LEU A 93 7.60 4.18 -4.44
C LEU A 93 7.03 2.87 -3.89
N ALA A 94 6.88 1.84 -4.74
CA ALA A 94 6.39 0.53 -4.33
C ALA A 94 7.32 -0.11 -3.28
N HIS A 95 8.63 0.04 -3.43
CA HIS A 95 9.60 -0.39 -2.41
C HIS A 95 9.45 0.38 -1.11
N LEU A 96 9.33 1.70 -1.15
CA LEU A 96 9.17 2.54 0.05
C LEU A 96 7.88 2.20 0.81
N LEU A 97 6.77 1.98 0.10
CA LEU A 97 5.51 1.56 0.68
C LEU A 97 5.60 0.15 1.28
N ASN A 98 6.25 -0.79 0.60
CA ASN A 98 6.51 -2.13 1.15
C ASN A 98 7.36 -2.07 2.43
N GLN A 99 8.43 -1.28 2.46
CA GLN A 99 9.24 -1.09 3.68
C GLN A 99 8.44 -0.41 4.80
N GLY A 100 7.66 0.62 4.46
CA GLY A 100 6.78 1.29 5.42
C GLY A 100 5.75 0.33 6.02
N PHE A 101 5.20 -0.57 5.21
CA PHE A 101 4.23 -1.58 5.64
C PHE A 101 4.85 -2.61 6.60
N LEU A 102 6.06 -3.09 6.33
CA LEU A 102 6.78 -4.02 7.21
C LEU A 102 7.21 -3.39 8.54
N HIS A 103 7.32 -2.07 8.59
CA HIS A 103 7.80 -1.32 9.75
C HIS A 103 6.75 -0.37 10.31
N LEU A 104 5.48 -0.69 10.09
CA LEU A 104 4.37 0.21 10.35
C LEU A 104 4.31 0.65 11.83
N ASP A 105 4.63 -0.25 12.75
CA ASP A 105 4.69 0.00 14.20
C ASP A 105 5.83 0.93 14.64
N ARG A 106 6.81 1.18 13.76
CA ARG A 106 7.97 2.05 14.01
C ARG A 106 7.81 3.44 13.39
N LEU A 107 6.78 3.65 12.58
CA LEU A 107 6.54 4.92 11.92
C LEU A 107 5.80 5.89 12.85
N PRO A 108 6.11 7.19 12.79
CA PRO A 108 5.23 8.22 13.36
C PRO A 108 3.81 8.06 12.81
N GLU A 109 2.79 8.24 13.66
CA GLU A 109 1.41 7.89 13.32
C GLU A 109 0.91 8.53 12.01
N LYS A 110 1.28 9.78 11.71
CA LYS A 110 0.91 10.43 10.43
C LYS A 110 1.45 9.69 9.19
N LEU A 111 2.66 9.16 9.28
CA LEU A 111 3.28 8.36 8.20
C LEU A 111 2.71 6.93 8.18
N ALA A 112 2.46 6.34 9.35
CA ALA A 112 1.79 5.05 9.46
C ALA A 112 0.40 5.10 8.80
N ALA A 113 -0.41 6.12 9.12
CA ALA A 113 -1.72 6.36 8.52
C ALA A 113 -1.64 6.51 6.99
N THR A 114 -0.70 7.33 6.50
CA THR A 114 -0.47 7.48 5.05
C THR A 114 -0.11 6.15 4.39
N THR A 115 0.76 5.37 5.04
CA THR A 115 1.19 4.05 4.55
C THR A 115 0.02 3.09 4.50
N ARG A 116 -0.78 2.97 5.57
CA ARG A 116 -2.01 2.16 5.62
C ARG A 116 -2.93 2.48 4.44
N THR A 117 -3.27 3.76 4.25
CA THR A 117 -4.11 4.19 3.13
C THR A 117 -3.52 3.81 1.78
N ARG A 118 -2.21 4.01 1.58
CA ARG A 118 -1.53 3.75 0.31
C ARG A 118 -1.39 2.25 0.00
N VAL A 119 -1.28 1.39 1.00
CA VAL A 119 -1.26 -0.07 0.80
C VAL A 119 -2.66 -0.69 0.76
N GLY A 120 -3.72 0.13 0.87
CA GLY A 120 -5.11 -0.30 0.77
C GLY A 120 -5.73 -0.77 2.08
N LEU A 121 -5.10 -0.49 3.22
CA LEU A 121 -5.74 -0.63 4.53
C LEU A 121 -6.62 0.58 4.79
N THR A 122 -7.93 0.38 4.78
CA THR A 122 -8.91 1.43 5.03
C THR A 122 -9.22 1.51 6.52
N THR A 123 -9.12 2.73 7.07
CA THR A 123 -9.68 3.01 8.40
C THR A 123 -11.20 3.19 8.25
N PRO A 124 -12.02 2.50 9.06
CA PRO A 124 -13.46 2.70 9.05
C PRO A 124 -13.81 4.18 9.25
N VAL A 125 -14.78 4.69 8.47
CA VAL A 125 -15.22 6.09 8.56
C VAL A 125 -15.67 6.45 9.97
N SER A 126 -16.33 5.52 10.67
CA SER A 126 -16.75 5.70 12.07
C SER A 126 -15.59 5.95 13.01
N GLU A 127 -14.48 5.21 12.86
CA GLU A 127 -13.27 5.38 13.65
C GLU A 127 -12.56 6.69 13.33
N LEU A 128 -12.51 7.05 12.05
CA LEU A 128 -11.94 8.31 11.59
C LEU A 128 -12.72 9.52 12.14
N LEU A 129 -14.05 9.45 12.21
CA LEU A 129 -14.89 10.50 12.78
C LEU A 129 -14.78 10.57 14.31
N ALA A 130 -14.51 9.46 14.98
CA ALA A 130 -14.36 9.41 16.44
C ALA A 130 -13.00 9.93 16.92
N THR A 131 -11.94 9.73 16.12
CA THR A 131 -10.54 9.97 16.54
C THR A 131 -9.83 11.05 15.73
N GLY A 132 -10.30 11.37 14.53
CA GLY A 132 -9.66 12.29 13.61
C GLY A 132 -10.00 13.76 13.87
N GLU A 133 -9.04 14.64 13.64
CA GLU A 133 -9.26 16.09 13.65
C GLU A 133 -9.98 16.52 12.35
N PRO A 134 -11.17 17.13 12.43
CA PRO A 134 -11.89 17.56 11.23
C PRO A 134 -11.26 18.84 10.66
N ILE A 135 -10.72 18.74 9.44
CA ILE A 135 -10.16 19.88 8.71
C ILE A 135 -11.21 20.41 7.73
N ARG A 136 -11.57 21.69 7.86
CA ARG A 136 -12.40 22.39 6.87
C ARG A 136 -11.50 22.94 5.76
N ASP A 137 -11.74 22.51 4.53
CA ASP A 137 -10.98 22.98 3.37
C ASP A 137 -11.86 23.05 2.11
N ARG A 138 -11.42 23.79 1.09
CA ARG A 138 -12.08 23.91 -0.22
C ARG A 138 -11.32 23.06 -1.22
N TRP A 139 -11.89 21.91 -1.54
CA TRP A 139 -11.28 20.94 -2.45
C TRP A 139 -11.59 21.30 -3.90
N LEU A 140 -10.54 21.43 -4.73
CA LEU A 140 -10.66 21.51 -6.18
C LEU A 140 -10.57 20.10 -6.77
N VAL A 141 -11.64 19.64 -7.40
CA VAL A 141 -11.65 18.34 -8.10
C VAL A 141 -11.07 18.53 -9.50
N LEU A 142 -9.86 18.01 -9.73
CA LEU A 142 -9.13 18.15 -10.99
C LEU A 142 -9.48 17.07 -12.03
N GLY A 143 -10.09 15.97 -11.60
CA GLY A 143 -10.46 14.86 -12.48
C GLY A 143 -11.21 13.77 -11.72
N ARG A 144 -11.85 12.88 -12.47
CA ARG A 144 -12.51 11.68 -11.97
C ARG A 144 -12.08 10.51 -12.83
N GLN A 145 -11.66 9.43 -12.19
CA GLN A 145 -11.40 8.16 -12.86
C GLN A 145 -12.43 7.17 -12.36
N ASP A 146 -13.28 6.69 -13.28
CA ASP A 146 -14.25 5.65 -12.99
C ASP A 146 -13.63 4.30 -13.36
N GLY A 147 -13.59 3.36 -12.42
CA GLY A 147 -13.16 1.98 -12.63
C GLY A 147 -14.29 1.02 -12.31
N THR A 148 -14.48 -0.01 -13.13
CA THR A 148 -15.37 -1.12 -12.81
C THR A 148 -14.72 -1.99 -11.74
N ASP A 149 -15.19 -1.88 -10.51
CA ASP A 149 -14.91 -2.87 -9.47
C ASP A 149 -15.62 -4.17 -9.89
N GLY A 150 -14.87 -5.25 -10.07
CA GLY A 150 -15.28 -6.48 -10.77
C GLY A 150 -16.31 -7.34 -10.03
N ARG A 151 -17.34 -6.73 -9.43
CA ARG A 151 -18.48 -7.40 -8.83
C ARG A 151 -19.72 -7.08 -9.65
N LEU A 152 -20.04 -8.00 -10.56
CA LEU A 152 -21.36 -8.14 -11.17
C LEU A 152 -22.29 -8.91 -10.23
#